data_AF-A0AAD5MFD7-F1
#
_entry.id   AF-A0AAD5MFD7-F1
#
_cell.length_a   1.000
_cell.length_b   1.000
_cell.length_c   1.000
_cell.angle_alpha   90.00
_cell.angle_beta   90.00
_cell.angle_gamma   90.00
#
_symmetry.space_group_name_H-M   'P 1'
#
loop_
_entity.id
_entity.type
_entity.pdbx_description
1 polymer ?
#
loop_
_entity_poly.entity_id
_entity_poly.type
_entity_poly.pdbx_seq_one_letter_code
_entity_poly.pdbx_strand_id
1 'polypeptide(L)'
;MVSGTHFGLQQAMLCFSGLLVTPFLVSEVVCAGNATVSLRVQLIAATFVSCGVATILQTTFGLRLCVFHGPALAFFPPLLAYKALRSEECPFTENDIVDPEIWNNRLLEISGSLIIACISFLIIGGTGLAGVVAKLIGPITIVPLMLLLTASIVPTVESKLSLHWISLVMLACLITMAIYLEHVHISIPYYSFDKKRVFTTKVRLFGQFPYLLSILLVWFICYLMTITGTEPIDGQARTDKNVSLMVLHKSPWFQVPYPGKFGLPRFNTGLCLAFVASCVSSVMENIGSYALLARVSEQRPPPKNAVNRAIMTEGVGSILAASMGVGTGVTTYAENIALLHITRVVSRTVLQVSGVLLILFGSFTKIAALLASIPDALIGGVLTIGVSMIAGVAMSNLQLIDLNLTRNLSIIGLSVIMGLVVPFHIERSPFRTGHPDWDQIVNMLLSIKMLVGGAVALILDNTVPGATARQRGLHPLDEMDKSDIDELDDDGYAFPEYINRLLRSMPFLQLLPFLPSQYGPKILPATSTKMTTISEV
;
A
#
# COMPACT_ATOMS: atom_id res chain seq x y z
N MET A 1 12.19 -21.71 -12.68
CA MET A 1 12.42 -20.26 -12.82
C MET A 1 11.34 -19.54 -13.63
N VAL A 2 10.95 -20.01 -14.83
CA VAL A 2 9.99 -19.34 -15.72
C VAL A 2 8.62 -19.04 -15.08
N SER A 3 8.12 -19.90 -14.19
CA SER A 3 6.86 -19.68 -13.47
C SER A 3 6.94 -18.52 -12.45
N GLY A 4 8.05 -18.43 -11.70
CA GLY A 4 8.21 -17.41 -10.64
C GLY A 4 8.35 -15.99 -11.17
N THR A 5 9.00 -15.80 -12.32
CA THR A 5 9.14 -14.49 -12.98
C THR A 5 7.81 -13.99 -13.52
N HIS A 6 7.00 -14.88 -14.10
CA HIS A 6 5.67 -14.53 -14.61
C HIS A 6 4.75 -14.04 -13.48
N PHE A 7 4.64 -14.82 -12.40
CA PHE A 7 3.83 -14.42 -11.25
C PHE A 7 4.39 -13.18 -10.54
N GLY A 8 5.72 -13.02 -10.47
CA GLY A 8 6.34 -11.83 -9.89
C GLY A 8 6.00 -10.56 -10.67
N LEU A 9 6.01 -10.65 -12.00
CA LEU A 9 5.57 -9.56 -12.88
C LEU A 9 4.07 -9.27 -12.72
N GLN A 10 3.23 -10.31 -12.67
CA GLN A 10 1.79 -10.15 -12.46
C GLN A 10 1.50 -9.41 -11.15
N GLN A 11 2.17 -9.78 -10.05
CA GLN A 11 2.01 -9.12 -8.75
C GLN A 11 2.43 -7.65 -8.80
N ALA A 12 3.53 -7.34 -9.50
CA ALA A 12 4.00 -5.96 -9.68
C ALA A 12 3.02 -5.12 -10.50
N MET A 13 2.45 -5.69 -11.58
CA MET A 13 1.58 -4.98 -12.50
C MET A 13 0.14 -4.84 -12.01
N LEU A 14 -0.33 -5.72 -11.11
CA LEU A 14 -1.64 -5.53 -10.50
C LEU A 14 -1.62 -4.43 -9.45
N CYS A 15 -0.53 -4.35 -8.67
CA CYS A 15 -0.30 -3.30 -7.68
C CYS A 15 0.12 -1.95 -8.30
N PHE A 16 -0.05 -1.81 -9.61
CA PHE A 16 0.45 -0.67 -10.38
C PHE A 16 -0.30 0.63 -10.09
N SER A 17 -1.54 0.55 -9.59
CA SER A 17 -2.39 1.71 -9.33
C SER A 17 -1.70 2.70 -8.38
N GLY A 18 -1.36 2.28 -7.17
CA GLY A 18 -0.77 3.17 -6.16
C GLY A 18 0.72 3.46 -6.41
N LEU A 19 1.42 2.56 -7.11
CA LEU A 19 2.79 2.80 -7.59
C LEU A 19 2.85 3.95 -8.62
N LEU A 20 1.81 4.09 -9.46
CA LEU A 20 1.72 5.17 -10.46
C LEU A 20 1.09 6.44 -9.88
N VAL A 21 -0.01 6.32 -9.15
CA VAL A 21 -0.81 7.48 -8.71
C VAL A 21 -0.05 8.36 -7.71
N THR A 22 0.76 7.77 -6.83
CA THR A 22 1.45 8.51 -5.76
C THR A 22 2.36 9.62 -6.30
N PRO A 23 3.29 9.34 -7.24
CA PRO A 23 4.10 10.37 -7.90
C PRO A 23 3.31 11.53 -8.49
N PHE A 24 2.13 11.28 -9.09
CA PHE A 24 1.28 12.33 -9.66
C PHE A 24 0.72 13.22 -8.55
N LEU A 25 0.17 12.63 -7.49
CA LEU A 25 -0.39 13.39 -6.38
C LEU A 25 0.68 14.20 -5.64
N VAL A 26 1.85 13.60 -5.37
CA VAL A 26 2.95 14.27 -4.66
C VAL A 26 3.51 15.43 -5.48
N SER A 27 3.67 15.27 -6.80
CA SER A 27 4.12 16.35 -7.69
C SER A 27 3.21 17.59 -7.66
N GLU A 28 1.91 17.38 -7.44
CA GLU A 28 0.93 18.47 -7.31
C GLU A 28 0.89 19.08 -5.91
N VAL A 29 1.20 18.31 -4.88
CA VAL A 29 1.29 18.82 -3.50
C VAL A 29 2.46 19.77 -3.34
N VAL A 30 3.59 19.52 -4.02
CA VAL A 30 4.77 20.39 -3.96
C VAL A 30 4.70 21.59 -4.92
N CYS A 31 3.75 21.60 -5.85
CA CYS A 31 3.53 22.65 -6.85
C CYS A 31 4.75 22.88 -7.75
N ALA A 32 5.19 21.83 -8.45
CA ALA A 32 6.43 21.86 -9.24
C ALA A 32 6.34 22.65 -10.56
N GLY A 33 5.16 23.14 -10.97
CA GLY A 33 4.98 23.93 -12.20
C GLY A 33 5.53 23.22 -13.44
N ASN A 34 6.35 23.91 -14.22
CA ASN A 34 7.03 23.37 -15.40
C ASN A 34 7.94 22.15 -15.12
N ALA A 35 8.40 21.95 -13.88
CA ALA A 35 9.22 20.81 -13.49
C ALA A 35 8.40 19.55 -13.17
N THR A 36 7.06 19.64 -13.16
CA THR A 36 6.15 18.56 -12.73
C THR A 36 6.44 17.22 -13.39
N VAL A 37 6.52 17.17 -14.73
CA VAL A 37 6.77 15.91 -15.46
C VAL A 37 8.16 15.36 -15.16
N SER A 38 9.18 16.22 -15.07
CA SER A 38 10.56 15.82 -14.71
C SER A 38 10.63 15.24 -13.29
N LEU A 39 9.92 15.87 -12.34
CA LEU A 39 9.82 15.39 -10.97
C LEU A 39 9.09 14.05 -10.91
N ARG A 40 7.98 13.88 -11.67
CA ARG A 40 7.25 12.60 -11.77
C ARG A 40 8.16 11.45 -12.19
N VAL A 41 9.07 11.64 -13.15
CA VAL A 41 10.05 10.60 -13.53
C VAL A 41 10.88 10.16 -12.34
N GLN A 42 11.38 11.11 -11.56
CA GLN A 42 12.24 10.82 -10.41
C GLN A 42 11.45 10.14 -9.29
N LEU A 43 10.22 10.59 -9.05
CA LEU A 43 9.32 10.03 -8.05
C LEU A 43 8.88 8.61 -8.42
N ILE A 44 8.47 8.35 -9.66
CA ILE A 44 8.11 7.00 -10.13
C ILE A 44 9.27 6.02 -9.97
N ALA A 45 10.48 6.44 -10.37
CA ALA A 45 11.68 5.65 -10.18
C ALA A 45 11.94 5.34 -8.69
N ALA A 46 11.89 6.37 -7.84
CA ALA A 46 12.08 6.25 -6.39
C ALA A 46 11.02 5.35 -5.74
N THR A 47 9.75 5.47 -6.14
CA THR A 47 8.65 4.62 -5.70
C THR A 47 8.92 3.17 -6.04
N PHE A 48 9.26 2.84 -7.28
CA PHE A 48 9.53 1.46 -7.67
C PHE A 48 10.71 0.86 -6.89
N VAL A 49 11.82 1.59 -6.77
CA VAL A 49 12.99 1.09 -6.04
C VAL A 49 12.69 0.92 -4.54
N SER A 50 12.13 1.93 -3.88
CA SER A 50 11.84 1.86 -2.44
C SER A 50 10.82 0.77 -2.10
N CYS A 51 9.76 0.63 -2.90
CA CYS A 51 8.75 -0.42 -2.71
C CYS A 51 9.31 -1.82 -3.02
N GLY A 52 10.17 -1.95 -4.03
CA GLY A 52 10.87 -3.20 -4.33
C GLY A 52 11.78 -3.65 -3.18
N VAL A 53 12.59 -2.72 -2.65
CA VAL A 53 13.45 -2.99 -1.48
C VAL A 53 12.60 -3.33 -0.26
N ALA A 54 11.55 -2.55 0.03
CA ALA A 54 10.67 -2.78 1.17
C ALA A 54 9.96 -4.14 1.09
N THR A 55 9.51 -4.55 -0.11
CA THR A 55 8.91 -5.86 -0.35
C THR A 55 9.89 -7.00 -0.06
N ILE A 56 11.14 -6.88 -0.52
CA ILE A 56 12.19 -7.87 -0.25
C ILE A 56 12.48 -7.94 1.26
N LEU A 57 12.59 -6.79 1.93
CA LEU A 57 12.83 -6.73 3.38
C LEU A 57 11.66 -7.37 4.16
N GLN A 58 10.42 -7.09 3.78
CA GLN A 58 9.24 -7.61 4.45
C GLN A 58 9.09 -9.13 4.30
N THR A 59 9.35 -9.65 3.11
CA THR A 59 9.26 -11.07 2.78
C THR A 59 10.45 -11.88 3.29
N THR A 60 11.60 -11.24 3.54
CA THR A 60 12.82 -11.91 4.00
C THR A 60 13.01 -11.83 5.50
N PHE A 61 12.84 -10.64 6.07
CA PHE A 61 13.10 -10.33 7.48
C PHE A 61 11.86 -9.96 8.27
N GLY A 62 10.88 -9.30 7.65
CA GLY A 62 9.66 -8.82 8.31
C GLY A 62 8.69 -9.95 8.67
N LEU A 63 7.49 -9.90 8.10
CA LEU A 63 6.47 -10.93 8.33
C LEU A 63 6.87 -12.30 7.77
N ARG A 64 7.63 -12.33 6.67
CA ARG A 64 8.04 -13.57 5.94
C ARG A 64 6.92 -14.36 5.26
N LEU A 65 5.74 -13.76 5.13
CA LEU A 65 4.68 -14.20 4.22
C LEU A 65 4.75 -13.46 2.88
N CYS A 66 3.83 -13.78 1.96
CA CYS A 66 3.70 -13.16 0.64
C CYS A 66 3.15 -11.72 0.71
N VAL A 67 3.94 -10.81 1.29
CA VAL A 67 3.57 -9.40 1.42
C VAL A 67 4.17 -8.58 0.28
N PHE A 68 3.33 -7.82 -0.42
CA PHE A 68 3.76 -6.75 -1.32
C PHE A 68 3.68 -5.40 -0.61
N HIS A 69 4.76 -4.60 -0.65
CA HIS A 69 4.76 -3.23 -0.15
C HIS A 69 4.62 -2.24 -1.30
N GLY A 70 3.77 -1.23 -1.12
CA GLY A 70 3.65 -0.08 -2.03
C GLY A 70 3.36 1.21 -1.26
N PRO A 71 3.23 2.36 -1.96
CA PRO A 71 2.97 3.65 -1.33
C PRO A 71 1.71 3.67 -0.49
N ALA A 72 1.83 4.17 0.73
CA ALA A 72 0.76 4.15 1.72
C ALA A 72 -0.22 5.32 1.55
N LEU A 73 -1.48 4.99 1.23
CA LEU A 73 -2.51 6.00 1.04
C LEU A 73 -2.86 6.75 2.34
N ALA A 74 -2.60 6.14 3.49
CA ALA A 74 -2.77 6.71 4.83
C ALA A 74 -2.04 8.05 5.03
N PHE A 75 -1.03 8.36 4.20
CA PHE A 75 -0.25 9.60 4.28
C PHE A 75 -0.79 10.72 3.40
N PHE A 76 -1.78 10.48 2.52
CA PHE A 76 -2.37 11.52 1.70
C PHE A 76 -3.18 12.56 2.48
N PRO A 77 -4.02 12.21 3.48
CA PRO A 77 -4.79 13.22 4.18
C PRO A 77 -3.91 14.33 4.81
N PRO A 78 -2.78 14.03 5.49
CA PRO A 78 -1.84 15.07 5.92
C PRO A 78 -1.20 15.88 4.78
N LEU A 79 -0.84 15.24 3.66
CA LEU A 79 -0.27 15.93 2.50
C LEU A 79 -1.27 16.91 1.87
N LEU A 80 -2.53 16.51 1.76
CA LEU A 80 -3.60 17.33 1.22
C LEU A 80 -3.92 18.50 2.16
N ALA A 81 -3.92 18.26 3.47
CA ALA A 81 -4.05 19.31 4.47
C ALA A 81 -2.87 20.31 4.39
N TYR A 82 -1.64 19.82 4.23
CA TYR A 82 -0.45 20.66 4.01
C TYR A 82 -0.58 21.52 2.75
N LYS A 83 -1.06 20.96 1.64
CA LYS A 83 -1.34 21.72 0.41
C LYS A 83 -2.42 22.78 0.63
N ALA A 84 -3.52 22.44 1.30
CA ALA A 84 -4.65 23.34 1.52
C ALA A 84 -4.26 24.57 2.35
N LEU A 85 -3.47 24.37 3.41
CA LEU A 85 -2.93 25.46 4.26
C LEU A 85 -2.04 26.44 3.50
N ARG A 86 -1.45 26.02 2.38
CA ARG A 86 -0.53 26.81 1.55
C ARG A 86 -1.09 27.08 0.15
N SER A 87 -2.40 26.98 -0.02
CA SER A 87 -3.06 27.12 -1.31
C SER A 87 -2.77 28.48 -1.98
N GLU A 88 -2.70 29.56 -1.19
CA GLU A 88 -2.35 30.90 -1.68
C GLU A 88 -0.90 31.01 -2.19
N GLU A 89 0.01 30.14 -1.72
CA GLU A 89 1.41 30.10 -2.15
C GLU A 89 1.63 29.17 -3.36
N CYS A 90 0.56 28.59 -3.92
CA CYS A 90 0.56 27.67 -5.06
C CYS A 90 -0.48 28.05 -6.15
N PRO A 91 -0.46 29.26 -6.73
CA PRO A 91 -1.38 29.59 -7.82
C PRO A 91 -0.96 28.99 -9.17
N PHE A 92 0.18 28.28 -9.23
CA PHE A 92 0.83 27.87 -10.47
C PHE A 92 0.19 26.63 -11.12
N THR A 93 0.08 26.69 -12.44
CA THR A 93 -0.27 25.59 -13.33
C THR A 93 0.98 24.84 -13.82
N GLU A 94 0.81 23.68 -14.47
CA GLU A 94 1.94 22.93 -15.06
C GLU A 94 2.72 23.73 -16.13
N ASN A 95 2.11 24.78 -16.69
CA ASN A 95 2.73 25.62 -17.72
C ASN A 95 3.57 26.77 -17.14
N ASP A 96 3.41 27.06 -15.84
CA ASP A 96 4.09 28.17 -15.20
C ASP A 96 5.52 27.81 -14.79
N ILE A 97 6.44 28.74 -15.00
CA ILE A 97 7.84 28.58 -14.59
C ILE A 97 7.92 28.85 -13.08
N VAL A 98 8.25 27.81 -12.32
CA VAL A 98 8.41 27.89 -10.87
C VAL A 98 9.87 27.70 -10.52
N ASP A 99 10.38 28.53 -9.61
CA ASP A 99 11.74 28.38 -9.10
C ASP A 99 11.91 26.99 -8.46
N PRO A 100 12.94 26.21 -8.86
CA PRO A 100 13.27 24.94 -8.24
C PRO A 100 13.33 24.96 -6.71
N GLU A 101 13.76 26.08 -6.13
CA GLU A 101 13.86 26.20 -4.68
C GLU A 101 12.50 26.05 -3.97
N ILE A 102 11.40 26.54 -4.57
CA ILE A 102 10.07 26.54 -3.95
C ILE A 102 9.56 25.11 -3.77
N TRP A 103 9.48 24.34 -4.86
CA TRP A 103 8.95 22.99 -4.79
C TRP A 103 9.94 22.01 -4.14
N ASN A 104 11.26 22.23 -4.29
CA ASN A 104 12.26 21.39 -3.66
C ASN A 104 12.24 21.58 -2.13
N ASN A 105 12.10 22.81 -1.63
CA ASN A 105 11.98 23.06 -0.19
C ASN A 105 10.76 22.37 0.41
N ARG A 106 9.60 22.41 -0.26
CA ARG A 106 8.38 21.68 0.16
C ARG A 106 8.59 20.17 0.17
N LEU A 107 9.23 19.63 -0.86
CA LEU A 107 9.56 18.21 -0.93
C LEU A 107 10.49 17.78 0.22
N LEU A 108 11.48 18.62 0.57
CA LEU A 108 12.38 18.40 1.69
C LEU A 108 11.69 18.48 3.05
N GLU A 109 10.72 19.39 3.23
CA GLU A 109 9.89 19.47 4.43
C GLU A 109 9.01 18.23 4.61
N ILE A 110 8.37 17.77 3.53
CA ILE A 110 7.57 16.54 3.50
C ILE A 110 8.46 15.34 3.86
N SER A 111 9.58 15.19 3.16
CA SER A 111 10.50 14.07 3.33
C SER A 111 11.09 14.02 4.74
N GLY A 112 11.55 15.15 5.29
CA GLY A 112 12.15 15.18 6.62
C GLY A 112 11.13 14.97 7.75
N SER A 113 9.95 15.58 7.64
CA SER A 113 8.86 15.34 8.59
C SER A 113 8.42 13.87 8.58
N LEU A 114 8.36 13.26 7.39
CA LEU A 114 7.99 11.86 7.23
C LEU A 114 9.06 10.90 7.78
N ILE A 115 10.36 11.16 7.54
CA ILE A 115 11.45 10.36 8.12
C ILE A 115 11.32 10.31 9.65
N ILE A 116 11.13 11.47 10.29
CA ILE A 116 10.98 11.56 11.75
C ILE A 116 9.72 10.83 12.20
N ALA A 117 8.60 11.01 11.50
CA ALA A 117 7.37 10.30 11.81
C ALA A 117 7.53 8.77 11.70
N CYS A 118 8.23 8.26 10.69
CA CYS A 118 8.43 6.82 10.51
C CYS A 118 9.35 6.18 11.55
N ILE A 119 10.10 6.96 12.36
CA ILE A 119 10.78 6.44 13.55
C ILE A 119 9.75 5.86 14.54
N SER A 120 8.51 6.36 14.55
CA SER A 120 7.44 5.80 15.36
C SER A 120 7.18 4.31 15.07
N PHE A 121 7.28 3.86 13.80
CA PHE A 121 7.18 2.43 13.46
C PHE A 121 8.29 1.61 14.13
N LEU A 122 9.53 2.13 14.11
CA LEU A 122 10.67 1.46 14.74
C LEU A 122 10.50 1.38 16.26
N ILE A 123 9.97 2.43 16.89
CA ILE A 123 9.66 2.45 18.32
C ILE A 123 8.54 1.44 18.62
N ILE A 124 7.43 1.49 17.89
CA ILE A 124 6.26 0.63 18.12
C ILE A 124 6.61 -0.86 17.90
N GLY A 125 7.33 -1.19 16.84
CA GLY A 125 7.79 -2.56 16.57
C GLY A 125 8.91 -3.01 17.50
N GLY A 126 9.90 -2.14 17.73
CA GLY A 126 11.09 -2.43 18.54
C GLY A 126 10.81 -2.61 20.04
N THR A 127 9.84 -1.89 20.59
CA THR A 127 9.38 -2.04 21.98
C THR A 127 8.42 -3.22 22.19
N GLY A 128 7.92 -3.81 21.10
CA GLY A 128 6.96 -4.90 21.14
C GLY A 128 5.50 -4.46 21.29
N LEU A 129 5.25 -3.14 21.24
CA LEU A 129 3.92 -2.55 21.40
C LEU A 129 2.96 -3.01 20.31
N ALA A 130 3.41 -3.17 19.06
CA ALA A 130 2.56 -3.64 17.96
C ALA A 130 1.89 -4.99 18.28
N GLY A 131 2.63 -5.95 18.81
CA GLY A 131 2.12 -7.28 19.17
C GLY A 131 1.23 -7.28 20.40
N VAL A 132 1.35 -6.27 21.28
CA VAL A 132 0.41 -6.06 22.40
C VAL A 132 -0.89 -5.46 21.87
N VAL A 133 -0.78 -4.39 21.08
CA VAL A 133 -1.90 -3.68 20.47
C VAL A 133 -2.67 -4.59 19.50
N ALA A 134 -2.01 -5.52 18.82
CA ALA A 134 -2.65 -6.52 17.95
C ALA A 134 -3.64 -7.43 18.68
N LYS A 135 -3.58 -7.55 20.02
CA LYS A 135 -4.62 -8.25 20.79
C LYS A 135 -5.90 -7.44 20.99
N LEU A 136 -5.78 -6.11 20.91
CA LEU A 136 -6.88 -5.16 21.13
C LEU A 136 -7.56 -4.78 19.81
N ILE A 137 -6.82 -4.85 18.70
CA ILE A 137 -7.31 -4.53 17.36
C ILE A 137 -7.85 -5.80 16.71
N GLY A 138 -9.17 -5.83 16.51
CA GLY A 138 -9.84 -6.85 15.73
C GLY A 138 -10.46 -6.30 14.44
N PRO A 139 -11.06 -7.19 13.63
CA PRO A 139 -11.78 -6.79 12.41
C PRO A 139 -12.84 -5.70 12.64
N ILE A 140 -13.50 -5.67 13.81
CA ILE A 140 -14.46 -4.62 14.21
C ILE A 140 -13.82 -3.22 14.19
N THR A 141 -12.53 -3.11 14.53
CA THR A 141 -11.77 -1.86 14.50
C THR A 141 -11.23 -1.53 13.11
N ILE A 142 -10.75 -2.55 12.39
CA ILE A 142 -10.09 -2.41 11.09
C ILE A 142 -11.08 -1.99 9.99
N VAL A 143 -12.30 -2.56 9.99
CA VAL A 143 -13.29 -2.29 8.94
C VAL A 143 -13.66 -0.80 8.87
N PRO A 144 -14.11 -0.12 9.97
CA PRO A 144 -14.35 1.31 9.94
C PRO A 144 -13.12 2.13 9.53
N LEU A 145 -11.94 1.76 10.03
CA LEU A 145 -10.69 2.45 9.76
C LEU A 145 -10.38 2.47 8.25
N MET A 146 -10.41 1.32 7.58
CA MET A 146 -10.15 1.22 6.15
C MET A 146 -11.25 1.88 5.31
N LEU A 147 -12.52 1.79 5.70
CA LEU A 147 -13.60 2.50 5.00
C LEU A 147 -13.42 4.02 5.09
N LEU A 148 -13.03 4.54 6.26
CA LEU A 148 -12.78 5.96 6.45
C LEU A 148 -11.52 6.46 5.74
N LEU A 149 -10.51 5.60 5.60
CA LEU A 149 -9.38 5.86 4.72
C LEU A 149 -9.87 6.09 3.28
N THR A 150 -10.70 5.19 2.73
CA THR A 150 -11.23 5.36 1.37
C THR A 150 -12.08 6.62 1.25
N ALA A 151 -12.95 6.90 2.23
CA ALA A 151 -13.78 8.11 2.26
C ALA A 151 -12.96 9.42 2.34
N SER A 152 -11.75 9.37 2.90
CA SER A 152 -10.85 10.54 2.96
C SER A 152 -10.24 10.90 1.61
N ILE A 153 -10.15 9.95 0.68
CA ILE A 153 -9.51 10.11 -0.64
C ILE A 153 -10.55 10.46 -1.73
N VAL A 154 -11.85 10.27 -1.45
CA VAL A 154 -12.95 10.59 -2.38
C VAL A 154 -12.84 11.99 -3.00
N PRO A 155 -12.53 13.08 -2.27
CA PRO A 155 -12.39 14.40 -2.91
C PRO A 155 -11.24 14.46 -3.93
N THR A 156 -10.15 13.73 -3.69
CA THR A 156 -9.03 13.62 -4.65
C THR A 156 -9.44 12.80 -5.86
N VAL A 157 -10.17 11.70 -5.65
CA VAL A 157 -10.74 10.90 -6.74
C VAL A 157 -11.64 11.76 -7.62
N GLU A 158 -12.58 12.50 -7.02
CA GLU A 158 -13.51 13.39 -7.73
C GLU A 158 -12.75 14.45 -8.53
N SER A 159 -11.83 15.18 -7.90
CA SER A 159 -11.03 16.22 -8.56
C SER A 159 -10.24 15.69 -9.76
N LYS A 160 -9.78 14.43 -9.70
CA LYS A 160 -9.10 13.78 -10.82
C LYS A 160 -10.06 13.23 -11.87
N LEU A 161 -11.24 12.75 -11.48
CA LEU A 161 -12.28 12.30 -12.41
C LEU A 161 -12.83 13.46 -13.23
N SER A 162 -13.04 14.62 -12.60
CA SER A 162 -13.64 15.79 -13.23
C SER A 162 -12.70 16.54 -14.18
N LEU A 163 -11.40 16.20 -14.22
CA LEU A 163 -10.44 16.79 -15.17
C LEU A 163 -10.87 16.64 -16.63
N HIS A 164 -11.39 15.46 -17.00
CA HIS A 164 -11.77 15.18 -18.37
C HIS A 164 -12.67 13.94 -18.45
N TRP A 165 -13.59 13.88 -19.41
CA TRP A 165 -14.52 12.75 -19.58
C TRP A 165 -13.81 11.42 -19.89
N ILE A 166 -12.58 11.48 -20.42
CA ILE A 166 -11.75 10.28 -20.67
C ILE A 166 -11.46 9.50 -19.38
N SER A 167 -11.48 10.16 -18.21
CA SER A 167 -11.38 9.50 -16.90
C SER A 167 -12.49 8.44 -16.72
N LEU A 168 -13.71 8.72 -17.21
CA LEU A 168 -14.84 7.79 -17.16
C LEU A 168 -14.66 6.62 -18.13
N VAL A 169 -14.05 6.86 -19.30
CA VAL A 169 -13.66 5.78 -20.22
C VAL A 169 -12.63 4.88 -19.57
N MET A 170 -11.61 5.47 -18.92
CA MET A 170 -10.60 4.74 -18.17
C MET A 170 -11.22 3.87 -17.07
N LEU A 171 -12.16 4.43 -16.31
CA LEU A 171 -12.91 3.71 -15.30
C LEU A 171 -13.71 2.54 -15.91
N ALA A 172 -14.46 2.78 -16.99
CA ALA A 172 -15.25 1.77 -17.67
C ALA A 172 -14.38 0.64 -18.24
N CYS A 173 -13.23 0.97 -18.83
CA CYS A 173 -12.27 -0.01 -19.31
C CYS A 173 -11.72 -0.86 -18.16
N LEU A 174 -11.32 -0.25 -17.04
CA LEU A 174 -10.84 -0.99 -15.88
C LEU A 174 -11.92 -1.92 -15.31
N ILE A 175 -13.17 -1.45 -15.16
CA ILE A 175 -14.29 -2.29 -14.71
C ILE A 175 -14.48 -3.47 -15.65
N THR A 176 -14.45 -3.22 -16.96
CA THR A 176 -14.61 -4.26 -17.98
C THR A 176 -13.48 -5.29 -17.90
N MET A 177 -12.23 -4.84 -17.83
CA MET A 177 -11.06 -5.73 -17.82
C MET A 177 -10.88 -6.48 -16.50
N ALA A 178 -11.03 -5.78 -15.37
CA ALA A 178 -10.77 -6.31 -14.04
C ALA A 178 -11.92 -7.16 -13.49
N ILE A 179 -13.17 -6.90 -13.90
CA ILE A 179 -14.34 -7.61 -13.38
C ILE A 179 -14.97 -8.50 -14.45
N TYR A 180 -15.45 -7.92 -15.56
CA TYR A 180 -16.21 -8.69 -16.55
C TYR A 180 -15.36 -9.68 -17.34
N LEU A 181 -14.13 -9.31 -17.68
CA LEU A 181 -13.22 -10.13 -18.49
C LEU A 181 -12.20 -10.92 -17.66
N GLU A 182 -12.29 -10.89 -16.33
CA GLU A 182 -11.30 -11.49 -15.42
C GLU A 182 -11.08 -13.00 -15.70
N HIS A 183 -12.16 -13.73 -15.97
CA HIS A 183 -12.14 -15.18 -16.22
C HIS A 183 -11.99 -15.55 -17.71
N VAL A 184 -11.85 -14.58 -18.61
CA VAL A 184 -11.68 -14.85 -20.03
C VAL A 184 -10.27 -15.37 -20.30
N HIS A 185 -10.20 -16.58 -20.85
CA HIS A 185 -8.94 -17.22 -21.19
C HIS A 185 -8.62 -16.98 -22.66
N ILE A 186 -7.55 -16.24 -22.91
CA ILE A 186 -7.03 -16.03 -24.27
C ILE A 186 -5.95 -17.06 -24.55
N SER A 187 -6.05 -17.66 -25.74
CA SER A 187 -5.05 -18.58 -26.26
C SER A 187 -3.91 -17.79 -26.90
N ILE A 188 -2.79 -17.65 -26.20
CA ILE A 188 -1.61 -16.94 -26.69
C ILE A 188 -0.60 -17.95 -27.25
N PRO A 189 -0.15 -17.81 -28.52
CA PRO A 189 0.92 -18.62 -29.06
C PRO A 189 2.25 -18.18 -28.44
N TYR A 190 3.01 -19.14 -27.89
CA TYR A 190 4.39 -18.92 -27.44
C TYR A 190 5.33 -19.87 -28.16
N TYR A 191 6.52 -19.35 -28.51
CA TYR A 191 7.55 -20.16 -29.13
C TYR A 191 8.38 -20.87 -28.07
N SER A 192 8.33 -22.21 -28.03
CA SER A 192 9.20 -22.99 -27.15
C SER A 192 10.55 -23.20 -27.82
N PHE A 193 11.59 -22.57 -27.28
CA PHE A 193 12.97 -22.74 -27.77
C PHE A 193 13.46 -24.19 -27.64
N ASP A 194 13.09 -24.89 -26.55
CA ASP A 194 13.46 -26.29 -26.34
C ASP A 194 12.85 -27.23 -27.38
N LYS A 195 11.58 -27.02 -27.73
CA LYS A 195 10.84 -27.89 -28.66
C LYS A 195 10.82 -27.37 -30.09
N LYS A 196 11.44 -26.20 -30.36
CA LYS A 196 11.47 -25.48 -31.65
C LYS A 196 10.10 -25.42 -32.35
N ARG A 197 9.02 -25.32 -31.59
CA ARG A 197 7.63 -25.29 -32.08
C ARG A 197 6.81 -24.26 -31.32
N VAL A 198 5.80 -23.71 -32.00
CA VAL A 198 4.82 -22.81 -31.39
C VAL A 198 3.81 -23.67 -30.63
N PHE A 199 3.67 -23.40 -29.34
CA PHE A 199 2.63 -23.99 -28.50
C PHE A 199 1.64 -22.90 -28.12
N THR A 200 0.38 -23.28 -28.00
CA THR A 200 -0.66 -22.36 -27.56
C THR A 200 -0.94 -22.61 -26.09
N THR A 201 -0.84 -21.57 -25.26
CA THR A 201 -1.21 -21.64 -23.84
C THR A 201 -2.41 -20.75 -23.56
N LYS A 202 -3.28 -21.19 -22.65
CA LYS A 202 -4.44 -20.40 -22.21
C LYS A 202 -4.03 -19.54 -21.01
N VAL A 203 -4.17 -18.23 -21.12
CA VAL A 203 -3.85 -17.28 -20.04
C VAL A 203 -5.01 -16.31 -19.78
N ARG A 204 -5.18 -15.91 -18.51
CA ARG A 204 -6.17 -14.91 -18.08
C ARG A 204 -5.62 -13.49 -18.24
N LEU A 205 -5.35 -13.09 -19.49
CA LEU A 205 -4.64 -11.84 -19.80
C LEU A 205 -5.28 -10.61 -19.12
N PHE A 206 -6.61 -10.48 -19.19
CA PHE A 206 -7.34 -9.33 -18.66
C PHE A 206 -7.35 -9.28 -17.13
N GLY A 207 -7.52 -10.43 -16.46
CA GLY A 207 -7.45 -10.51 -15.00
C GLY A 207 -6.03 -10.36 -14.44
N GLN A 208 -4.99 -10.67 -15.23
CA GLN A 208 -3.59 -10.56 -14.78
C GLN A 208 -3.02 -9.14 -14.95
N PHE A 209 -3.44 -8.41 -15.98
CA PHE A 209 -2.90 -7.08 -16.31
C PHE A 209 -3.98 -6.02 -16.60
N PRO A 210 -5.05 -5.91 -15.78
CA PRO A 210 -6.18 -5.03 -16.08
C PRO A 210 -5.79 -3.56 -16.17
N TYR A 211 -4.92 -3.09 -15.26
CA TYR A 211 -4.44 -1.70 -15.27
C TYR A 211 -3.60 -1.38 -16.50
N LEU A 212 -2.59 -2.20 -16.79
CA LEU A 212 -1.71 -1.98 -17.93
C LEU A 212 -2.48 -1.98 -19.25
N LEU A 213 -3.36 -2.96 -19.47
CA LEU A 213 -4.15 -3.06 -20.71
C LEU A 213 -5.13 -1.89 -20.86
N SER A 214 -5.77 -1.47 -19.76
CA SER A 214 -6.70 -0.34 -19.77
C SER A 214 -5.97 0.98 -20.03
N ILE A 215 -4.82 1.22 -19.39
CA ILE A 215 -4.01 2.41 -19.64
C ILE A 215 -3.57 2.45 -21.10
N LEU A 216 -3.06 1.35 -21.65
CA LEU A 216 -2.61 1.30 -23.05
C LEU A 216 -3.76 1.55 -24.04
N LEU A 217 -4.93 0.94 -23.81
CA LEU A 217 -6.11 1.13 -24.64
C LEU A 217 -6.57 2.60 -24.62
N VAL A 218 -6.70 3.19 -23.43
CA VAL A 218 -7.22 4.55 -23.28
C VAL A 218 -6.19 5.58 -23.71
N TRP A 219 -4.90 5.33 -23.47
CA TRP A 219 -3.82 6.14 -24.02
C TRP A 219 -3.86 6.13 -25.56
N PHE A 220 -4.13 4.98 -26.18
CA PHE A 220 -4.31 4.90 -27.63
C PHE A 220 -5.52 5.71 -28.11
N ILE A 221 -6.62 5.72 -27.37
CA ILE A 221 -7.78 6.59 -27.66
C ILE A 221 -7.38 8.07 -27.55
N CYS A 222 -6.66 8.47 -26.50
CA CYS A 222 -6.12 9.82 -26.35
C CYS A 222 -5.19 10.20 -27.51
N TYR A 223 -4.35 9.28 -27.96
CA TYR A 223 -3.47 9.47 -29.11
C TYR A 223 -4.29 9.70 -30.39
N LEU A 224 -5.32 8.89 -30.65
CA LEU A 224 -6.24 9.11 -31.77
C LEU A 224 -6.92 10.49 -31.68
N MET A 225 -7.39 10.89 -30.50
CA MET A 225 -7.99 12.21 -30.28
C MET A 225 -7.00 13.36 -30.50
N THR A 226 -5.73 13.14 -30.20
CA THR A 226 -4.65 14.10 -30.39
C THR A 226 -4.39 14.33 -31.88
N ILE A 227 -4.28 13.26 -32.67
CA ILE A 227 -3.98 13.35 -34.11
C ILE A 227 -5.18 13.81 -34.95
N THR A 228 -6.41 13.48 -34.55
CA THR A 228 -7.62 13.94 -35.25
C THR A 228 -7.99 15.39 -34.92
N GLY A 229 -7.29 16.01 -33.96
CA GLY A 229 -7.56 17.37 -33.50
C GLY A 229 -8.85 17.51 -32.71
N THR A 230 -9.45 16.41 -32.24
CA THR A 230 -10.66 16.46 -31.41
C THR A 230 -10.37 16.96 -29.99
N GLU A 231 -9.14 16.74 -29.49
CA GLU A 231 -8.69 17.28 -28.21
C GLU A 231 -8.05 18.68 -28.43
N PRO A 232 -8.44 19.72 -27.66
CA PRO A 232 -7.82 21.05 -27.75
C PRO A 232 -6.33 21.02 -27.41
N ILE A 233 -5.56 22.02 -27.85
CA ILE A 233 -4.08 22.08 -27.72
C ILE A 233 -3.62 22.08 -26.25
N ASP A 234 -4.38 22.68 -25.35
CA ASP A 234 -4.12 22.67 -23.90
C ASP A 234 -4.95 21.60 -23.16
N GLY A 235 -5.49 20.64 -23.90
CA GLY A 235 -6.34 19.57 -23.38
C GLY A 235 -5.61 18.64 -22.41
N GLN A 236 -6.30 18.25 -21.35
CA GLN A 236 -5.75 17.36 -20.31
C GLN A 236 -5.54 15.92 -20.80
N ALA A 237 -6.18 15.52 -21.90
CA ALA A 237 -6.04 14.19 -22.49
C ALA A 237 -5.02 14.13 -23.64
N ARG A 238 -4.32 15.23 -23.96
CA ARG A 238 -3.32 15.23 -25.04
C ARG A 238 -2.11 14.37 -24.72
N THR A 239 -1.61 13.68 -25.75
CA THR A 239 -0.45 12.78 -25.67
C THR A 239 0.86 13.39 -26.18
N ASP A 240 0.79 14.51 -26.90
CA ASP A 240 1.91 15.18 -27.58
C ASP A 240 2.40 16.44 -26.85
N LYS A 241 2.10 16.58 -25.55
CA LYS A 241 2.59 17.70 -24.75
C LYS A 241 4.11 17.83 -24.90
N ASN A 242 4.58 18.98 -25.37
CA ASN A 242 6.01 19.23 -25.65
C ASN A 242 6.92 18.91 -24.46
N VAL A 243 6.46 19.24 -23.24
CA VAL A 243 7.19 18.96 -21.99
C VAL A 243 7.37 17.44 -21.80
N SER A 244 6.32 16.65 -22.02
CA SER A 244 6.36 15.19 -21.90
C SER A 244 7.31 14.56 -22.93
N LEU A 245 7.24 14.99 -24.19
CA LEU A 245 8.14 14.51 -25.25
C LEU A 245 9.60 14.89 -24.95
N MET A 246 9.84 16.11 -24.47
CA MET A 246 11.17 16.59 -24.10
C MET A 246 11.76 15.76 -22.95
N VAL A 247 10.97 15.43 -21.92
CA VAL A 247 11.40 14.57 -20.80
C VAL A 247 11.68 13.15 -21.29
N LEU A 248 10.84 12.61 -22.18
CA LEU A 248 11.05 11.29 -22.76
C LEU A 248 12.35 11.23 -23.59
N HIS A 249 12.68 12.28 -24.33
CA HIS A 249 13.92 12.32 -25.13
C HIS A 249 15.16 12.55 -24.26
N LYS A 250 15.12 13.52 -23.33
CA LYS A 250 16.27 13.96 -22.52
C LYS A 250 16.61 13.07 -21.33
N SER A 251 15.65 12.28 -20.82
CA SER A 251 15.90 11.37 -19.69
C SER A 251 17.02 10.37 -20.00
N PRO A 252 17.92 10.06 -19.05
CA PRO A 252 18.91 9.01 -19.24
C PRO A 252 18.23 7.64 -19.37
N TRP A 253 18.95 6.66 -19.94
CA TRP A 253 18.46 5.27 -20.01
C TRP A 253 18.48 4.58 -18.65
N PHE A 254 19.52 4.86 -17.86
CA PHE A 254 19.75 4.26 -16.57
C PHE A 254 20.10 5.35 -15.55
N GLN A 255 19.36 5.38 -14.45
CA GLN A 255 19.67 6.21 -13.29
C GLN A 255 19.03 5.57 -12.06
N VAL A 256 19.87 5.18 -11.11
CA VAL A 256 19.39 4.62 -9.85
C VAL A 256 18.98 5.75 -8.91
N PRO A 257 17.72 5.82 -8.44
CA PRO A 257 17.34 6.75 -7.41
C PRO A 257 18.04 6.38 -6.10
N TYR A 258 18.48 7.39 -5.34
CA TYR A 258 19.21 7.21 -4.09
C TYR A 258 18.69 8.15 -3.00
N PRO A 259 18.79 7.75 -1.71
CA PRO A 259 18.44 8.60 -0.58
C PRO A 259 19.17 9.95 -0.58
N GLY A 260 18.45 11.04 -0.27
CA GLY A 260 19.03 12.38 -0.15
C GLY A 260 19.30 13.10 -1.48
N LYS A 261 18.80 12.57 -2.62
CA LYS A 261 18.96 13.20 -3.94
C LYS A 261 18.47 14.65 -4.01
N PHE A 262 17.39 14.97 -3.30
CA PHE A 262 16.76 16.30 -3.31
C PHE A 262 17.43 17.30 -2.35
N GLY A 263 18.39 16.84 -1.53
CA GLY A 263 19.07 17.64 -0.51
C GLY A 263 18.81 17.13 0.91
N LEU A 264 19.20 17.93 1.90
CA LEU A 264 19.03 17.60 3.31
C LEU A 264 17.57 17.78 3.76
N PRO A 265 16.99 16.81 4.48
CA PRO A 265 15.60 16.88 4.93
C PRO A 265 15.34 18.09 5.83
N ARG A 266 14.18 18.72 5.66
CA ARG A 266 13.69 19.82 6.50
C ARG A 266 12.54 19.35 7.37
N PHE A 267 12.32 20.03 8.48
CA PHE A 267 11.33 19.63 9.47
C PHE A 267 10.20 20.63 9.57
N ASN A 268 8.97 20.13 9.51
CA ASN A 268 7.76 20.88 9.82
C ASN A 268 7.00 20.15 10.94
N THR A 269 6.83 20.80 12.08
CA THR A 269 6.25 20.18 13.29
C THR A 269 4.82 19.69 13.08
N GLY A 270 3.95 20.51 12.48
CA GLY A 270 2.55 20.16 12.27
C GLY A 270 2.41 18.97 11.32
N LEU A 271 3.13 19.02 10.19
CA LEU A 271 3.14 17.92 9.22
C LEU A 271 3.71 16.62 9.82
N CYS A 272 4.77 16.71 10.63
CA CYS A 272 5.35 15.55 11.30
C CYS A 272 4.34 14.87 12.24
N LEU A 273 3.62 15.65 13.06
CA LEU A 273 2.65 15.09 14.01
C LEU A 273 1.50 14.40 13.29
N ALA A 274 1.02 14.96 12.18
CA ALA A 274 0.02 14.27 11.37
C ALA A 274 0.56 13.02 10.68
N PHE A 275 1.81 13.01 10.21
CA PHE A 275 2.42 11.79 9.71
C PHE A 275 2.62 10.74 10.80
N VAL A 276 2.88 11.11 12.06
CA VAL A 276 2.89 10.16 13.18
C VAL A 276 1.51 9.55 13.35
N ALA A 277 0.44 10.33 13.27
CA ALA A 277 -0.93 9.80 13.31
C ALA A 277 -1.23 8.86 12.12
N SER A 278 -0.75 9.17 10.92
CA SER A 278 -0.81 8.27 9.76
C SER A 278 -0.01 6.99 9.98
N CYS A 279 1.17 7.06 10.60
CA CYS A 279 1.96 5.88 10.96
C CYS A 279 1.20 4.97 11.92
N VAL A 280 0.63 5.53 13.00
CA VAL A 280 -0.21 4.78 13.95
C VAL A 280 -1.38 4.11 13.23
N SER A 281 -2.06 4.85 12.35
CA SER A 281 -3.18 4.30 11.59
C SER A 281 -2.75 3.20 10.62
N SER A 282 -1.58 3.34 9.97
CA SER A 282 -0.97 2.31 9.12
C SER A 282 -0.63 1.04 9.90
N VAL A 283 -0.13 1.16 11.14
CA VAL A 283 0.09 0.00 12.03
C VAL A 283 -1.23 -0.74 12.28
N MET A 284 -2.31 -0.01 12.58
CA MET A 284 -3.62 -0.61 12.83
C MET A 284 -4.18 -1.32 11.60
N GLU A 285 -4.07 -0.69 10.42
CA GLU A 285 -4.44 -1.28 9.13
C GLU A 285 -3.67 -2.58 8.87
N ASN A 286 -2.34 -2.55 9.04
CA ASN A 286 -1.48 -3.67 8.69
C ASN A 286 -1.62 -4.86 9.62
N ILE A 287 -1.95 -4.67 10.90
CA ILE A 287 -2.30 -5.78 11.80
C ILE A 287 -3.47 -6.60 11.22
N GLY A 288 -4.47 -5.93 10.64
CA GLY A 288 -5.59 -6.59 9.95
C GLY A 288 -5.16 -7.31 8.67
N SER A 289 -4.37 -6.63 7.85
CA SER A 289 -3.82 -7.18 6.61
C SER A 289 -2.97 -8.44 6.87
N TYR A 290 -2.20 -8.48 7.97
CA TYR A 290 -1.40 -9.65 8.34
C TYR A 290 -2.26 -10.86 8.74
N ALA A 291 -3.40 -10.63 9.40
CA ALA A 291 -4.35 -11.70 9.72
C ALA A 291 -5.00 -12.28 8.45
N LEU A 292 -5.39 -11.43 7.50
CA LEU A 292 -5.91 -11.87 6.19
C LEU A 292 -4.85 -12.64 5.39
N LEU A 293 -3.62 -12.14 5.36
CA LEU A 293 -2.51 -12.81 4.68
C LEU A 293 -2.20 -14.17 5.27
N ALA A 294 -2.23 -14.32 6.59
CA ALA A 294 -2.08 -15.60 7.26
C ALA A 294 -3.16 -16.58 6.80
N ARG A 295 -4.42 -16.15 6.81
CA ARG A 295 -5.55 -16.98 6.36
C ARG A 295 -5.46 -17.38 4.89
N VAL A 296 -5.14 -16.44 4.00
CA VAL A 296 -5.00 -16.71 2.56
C VAL A 296 -3.80 -17.62 2.29
N SER A 297 -2.74 -17.52 3.10
CA SER A 297 -1.55 -18.37 3.01
C SER A 297 -1.70 -19.70 3.74
N GLU A 298 -2.87 -20.00 4.32
CA GLU A 298 -3.13 -21.20 5.11
C GLU A 298 -2.09 -21.36 6.24
N GLN A 299 -1.81 -20.26 6.94
CA GLN A 299 -0.91 -20.19 8.08
C GLN A 299 -1.68 -19.80 9.35
N ARG A 300 -1.14 -20.22 10.50
CA ARG A 300 -1.61 -19.76 11.81
C ARG A 300 -1.62 -18.22 11.91
N PRO A 301 -2.46 -17.61 12.76
CA PRO A 301 -2.41 -16.17 13.01
C PRO A 301 -0.99 -15.70 13.36
N PRO A 302 -0.56 -14.51 12.89
CA PRO A 302 0.81 -14.06 13.10
C PRO A 302 1.14 -13.93 14.60
N PRO A 303 2.22 -14.55 15.09
CA PRO A 303 2.64 -14.37 16.47
C PRO A 303 3.12 -12.94 16.71
N LYS A 304 3.04 -12.46 17.96
CA LYS A 304 3.42 -11.09 18.35
C LYS A 304 4.78 -10.66 17.80
N ASN A 305 5.78 -11.55 17.90
CA ASN A 305 7.14 -11.24 17.49
C ASN A 305 7.23 -11.06 15.96
N ALA A 306 6.43 -11.80 15.19
CA ALA A 306 6.34 -11.60 13.75
C ALA A 306 5.65 -10.28 13.39
N VAL A 307 4.58 -9.91 14.11
CA VAL A 307 3.90 -8.61 13.93
C VAL A 307 4.85 -7.45 14.25
N ASN A 308 5.52 -7.49 15.40
CA ASN A 308 6.51 -6.49 15.82
C ASN A 308 7.61 -6.29 14.77
N ARG A 309 8.12 -7.40 14.24
CA ARG A 309 9.15 -7.39 13.21
C ARG A 309 8.65 -6.83 11.88
N ALA A 310 7.43 -7.21 11.48
CA ALA A 310 6.78 -6.72 10.27
C ALA A 310 6.57 -5.21 10.28
N ILE A 311 6.14 -4.65 11.42
CA ILE A 311 5.99 -3.20 11.60
C ILE A 311 7.35 -2.49 11.59
N MET A 312 8.38 -3.10 12.20
CA MET A 312 9.72 -2.52 12.16
C MET A 312 10.29 -2.47 10.74
N THR A 313 10.14 -3.54 9.95
CA THR A 313 10.60 -3.57 8.55
C THR A 313 9.80 -2.64 7.64
N GLU A 314 8.51 -2.45 7.91
CA GLU A 314 7.70 -1.41 7.27
C GLU A 314 8.23 0.00 7.59
N GLY A 315 8.61 0.27 8.84
CA GLY A 315 9.26 1.51 9.24
C GLY A 315 10.56 1.78 8.48
N VAL A 316 11.42 0.77 8.35
CA VAL A 316 12.67 0.87 7.56
C VAL A 316 12.37 1.17 6.09
N GLY A 317 11.40 0.46 5.49
CA GLY A 317 10.97 0.72 4.11
C GLY A 317 10.39 2.12 3.92
N SER A 318 9.65 2.62 4.91
CA SER A 318 9.04 3.95 4.88
C SER A 318 10.06 5.07 5.04
N ILE A 319 11.07 4.90 5.90
CA ILE A 319 12.20 5.82 6.00
C ILE A 319 12.97 5.86 4.69
N LEU A 320 13.18 4.70 4.05
CA LEU A 320 13.81 4.64 2.73
C LEU A 320 13.00 5.41 1.69
N ALA A 321 11.70 5.15 1.57
CA ALA A 321 10.83 5.86 0.63
C ALA A 321 10.82 7.38 0.88
N ALA A 322 10.71 7.81 2.14
CA ALA A 322 10.77 9.21 2.53
C ALA A 322 12.11 9.85 2.16
N SER A 323 13.23 9.16 2.42
CA SER A 323 14.57 9.65 2.09
C SER A 323 14.83 9.77 0.58
N MET A 324 14.12 8.98 -0.23
CA MET A 324 14.18 9.03 -1.70
C MET A 324 13.21 10.06 -2.29
N GLY A 325 12.44 10.77 -1.45
CA GLY A 325 11.53 11.82 -1.85
C GLY A 325 10.18 11.34 -2.35
N VAL A 326 9.78 10.07 -2.11
CA VAL A 326 8.49 9.52 -2.58
C VAL A 326 7.28 10.32 -2.08
N GLY A 327 7.42 11.01 -0.95
CA GLY A 327 6.39 11.84 -0.35
C GLY A 327 5.44 11.09 0.60
N THR A 328 5.45 9.75 0.54
CA THR A 328 4.67 8.87 1.43
C THR A 328 5.53 7.71 1.94
N GLY A 329 5.08 7.09 3.05
CA GLY A 329 5.64 5.83 3.53
C GLY A 329 5.20 4.65 2.66
N VAL A 330 5.66 3.45 3.01
CA VAL A 330 5.21 2.20 2.38
C VAL A 330 4.31 1.43 3.34
N THR A 331 3.36 0.67 2.79
CA THR A 331 2.45 -0.18 3.57
C THR A 331 2.18 -1.48 2.82
N THR A 332 1.53 -2.44 3.49
CA THR A 332 1.06 -3.68 2.87
C THR A 332 -0.07 -3.38 1.88
N TYR A 333 0.06 -3.84 0.64
CA TYR A 333 -0.94 -3.57 -0.39
C TYR A 333 -2.15 -4.51 -0.29
N ALA A 334 -3.31 -3.92 0.00
CA ALA A 334 -4.60 -4.60 -0.01
C ALA A 334 -4.91 -5.24 -1.38
N GLU A 335 -4.50 -4.61 -2.49
CA GLU A 335 -4.66 -5.16 -3.86
C GLU A 335 -3.92 -6.49 -4.03
N ASN A 336 -2.73 -6.62 -3.45
CA ASN A 336 -1.99 -7.87 -3.45
C ASN A 336 -2.71 -8.96 -2.64
N ILE A 337 -3.26 -8.62 -1.47
CA ILE A 337 -4.05 -9.56 -0.65
C ILE A 337 -5.27 -10.08 -1.43
N ALA A 338 -6.00 -9.18 -2.09
CA ALA A 338 -7.12 -9.55 -2.94
C ALA A 338 -6.69 -10.49 -4.09
N LEU A 339 -5.54 -10.21 -4.73
CA LEU A 339 -5.01 -11.05 -5.79
C LEU A 339 -4.62 -12.45 -5.31
N LEU A 340 -4.05 -12.56 -4.12
CA LEU A 340 -3.64 -13.84 -3.55
C LEU A 340 -4.85 -14.75 -3.31
N HIS A 341 -5.99 -14.18 -2.90
CA HIS A 341 -7.25 -14.91 -2.72
C HIS A 341 -7.75 -15.53 -4.04
N ILE A 342 -7.56 -14.83 -5.17
CA ILE A 342 -7.98 -15.27 -6.50
C ILE A 342 -6.96 -16.23 -7.14
N THR A 343 -5.67 -15.89 -7.06
CA THR A 343 -4.60 -16.63 -7.77
C THR A 343 -4.14 -17.87 -7.04
N ARG A 344 -4.31 -17.92 -5.71
CA ARG A 344 -3.78 -18.98 -4.84
C ARG A 344 -2.26 -19.18 -4.96
N VAL A 345 -1.53 -18.14 -5.39
CA VAL A 345 -0.06 -18.15 -5.48
C VAL A 345 0.53 -17.40 -4.29
N VAL A 346 0.65 -18.09 -3.15
CA VAL A 346 1.06 -17.51 -1.84
C VAL A 346 2.57 -17.61 -1.54
N SER A 347 3.40 -17.75 -2.57
CA SER A 347 4.85 -17.92 -2.41
C SER A 347 5.58 -16.61 -2.13
N ARG A 348 6.33 -16.53 -1.00
CA ARG A 348 7.18 -15.37 -0.69
C ARG A 348 8.26 -15.09 -1.75
N THR A 349 8.76 -16.12 -2.43
CA THR A 349 9.79 -15.97 -3.48
C THR A 349 9.24 -15.26 -4.71
N VAL A 350 7.96 -15.46 -5.03
CA VAL A 350 7.28 -14.71 -6.11
C VAL A 350 7.28 -13.21 -5.81
N LEU A 351 7.02 -12.84 -4.54
CA LEU A 351 7.03 -11.44 -4.10
C LEU A 351 8.45 -10.86 -4.05
N GLN A 352 9.46 -11.66 -3.66
CA GLN A 352 10.86 -11.25 -3.74
C GLN A 352 11.29 -10.98 -5.19
N VAL A 353 10.91 -11.84 -6.14
CA VAL A 353 11.15 -11.63 -7.58
C VAL A 353 10.44 -10.37 -8.06
N SER A 354 9.20 -10.15 -7.62
CA SER A 354 8.46 -8.92 -7.89
C SER A 354 9.22 -7.68 -7.40
N GLY A 355 9.76 -7.72 -6.18
CA GLY A 355 10.58 -6.63 -5.63
C GLY A 355 11.87 -6.38 -6.42
N VAL A 356 12.55 -7.44 -6.89
CA VAL A 356 13.72 -7.30 -7.77
C VAL A 356 13.32 -6.65 -9.10
N LEU A 357 12.19 -7.08 -9.70
CA LEU A 357 11.68 -6.49 -10.93
C LEU A 357 11.35 -4.99 -10.77
N LEU A 358 10.76 -4.59 -9.64
CA LEU A 358 10.51 -3.18 -9.35
C LEU A 358 11.80 -2.38 -9.24
N ILE A 359 12.83 -2.90 -8.56
CA ILE A 359 14.15 -2.23 -8.49
C ILE A 359 14.74 -2.05 -9.90
N LEU A 360 14.64 -3.07 -10.75
CA LEU A 360 15.07 -2.98 -12.14
C LEU A 360 14.28 -1.92 -12.89
N PHE A 361 12.95 -1.97 -12.87
CA PHE A 361 12.09 -0.98 -13.55
C PHE A 361 12.32 0.45 -13.07
N GLY A 362 12.52 0.65 -11.77
CA GLY A 362 12.83 1.97 -11.22
C GLY A 362 14.20 2.49 -11.62
N SER A 363 15.16 1.60 -11.92
CA SER A 363 16.49 1.99 -12.39
C SER A 363 16.52 2.35 -13.90
N PHE A 364 15.55 1.85 -14.67
CA PHE A 364 15.35 2.19 -16.08
C PHE A 364 14.49 3.45 -16.22
N THR A 365 15.11 4.62 -16.13
CA THR A 365 14.41 5.92 -16.13
C THR A 365 13.59 6.23 -17.37
N LYS A 366 13.85 5.57 -18.52
CA LYS A 366 12.97 5.67 -19.69
C LYS A 366 11.58 5.09 -19.44
N ILE A 367 11.47 4.02 -18.66
CA ILE A 367 10.19 3.46 -18.24
C ILE A 367 9.47 4.49 -17.36
N ALA A 368 10.16 5.07 -16.37
CA ALA A 368 9.59 6.12 -15.55
C ALA A 368 9.18 7.37 -16.36
N ALA A 369 9.94 7.75 -17.38
CA ALA A 369 9.60 8.86 -18.28
C ALA A 369 8.37 8.57 -19.14
N LEU A 370 8.23 7.35 -19.64
CA LEU A 370 7.02 6.92 -20.36
C LEU A 370 5.81 6.96 -19.42
N LEU A 371 5.94 6.47 -18.19
CA LEU A 371 4.85 6.48 -17.22
C LEU A 371 4.48 7.90 -16.75
N ALA A 372 5.46 8.79 -16.61
CA ALA A 372 5.23 10.20 -16.31
C ALA A 372 4.54 10.95 -17.47
N SER A 373 4.61 10.42 -18.70
CA SER A 373 3.94 11.00 -19.87
C SER A 373 2.46 10.62 -19.98
N ILE A 374 1.96 9.73 -19.10
CA ILE A 374 0.55 9.37 -19.05
C ILE A 374 -0.27 10.62 -18.70
N PRO A 375 -1.31 10.98 -19.47
CA PRO A 375 -2.11 12.15 -19.18
C PRO A 375 -2.81 12.06 -17.82
N ASP A 376 -2.83 13.15 -17.07
CA ASP A 376 -3.41 13.23 -15.71
C ASP A 376 -4.87 12.78 -15.64
N ALA A 377 -5.63 12.97 -16.72
CA ALA A 377 -7.01 12.52 -16.81
C ALA A 377 -7.17 10.98 -16.66
N LEU A 378 -6.17 10.18 -17.02
CA LEU A 378 -6.28 8.72 -16.85
C LEU A 378 -6.14 8.32 -15.37
N ILE A 379 -5.44 9.12 -14.56
CA ILE A 379 -5.11 8.82 -13.17
C ILE A 379 -6.37 8.75 -12.30
N GLY A 380 -7.40 9.54 -12.60
CA GLY A 380 -8.66 9.51 -11.87
C GLY A 380 -9.34 8.13 -11.92
N GLY A 381 -9.46 7.53 -13.10
CA GLY A 381 -10.03 6.20 -13.27
C GLY A 381 -9.22 5.11 -12.56
N VAL A 382 -7.89 5.18 -12.65
CA VAL A 382 -6.97 4.26 -11.95
C VAL A 382 -7.11 4.37 -10.44
N LEU A 383 -7.09 5.59 -9.90
CA LEU A 383 -7.22 5.84 -8.47
C LEU A 383 -8.59 5.37 -7.94
N THR A 384 -9.67 5.57 -8.71
CA THR A 384 -11.01 5.11 -8.33
C THR A 384 -11.06 3.61 -8.10
N ILE A 385 -10.51 2.81 -9.03
CA ILE A 385 -10.50 1.35 -8.88
C ILE A 385 -9.58 0.91 -7.74
N GLY A 386 -8.41 1.53 -7.56
CA GLY A 386 -7.52 1.22 -6.44
C GLY A 386 -8.18 1.49 -5.07
N VAL A 387 -8.80 2.65 -4.89
CA VAL A 387 -9.56 2.99 -3.68
C VAL A 387 -10.75 2.04 -3.47
N SER A 388 -11.45 1.65 -4.55
CA SER A 388 -12.56 0.69 -4.48
C SER A 388 -12.10 -0.71 -4.02
N MET A 389 -10.92 -1.16 -4.44
CA MET A 389 -10.36 -2.44 -4.00
C MET A 389 -10.04 -2.43 -2.50
N ILE A 390 -9.49 -1.33 -1.98
CA ILE A 390 -9.25 -1.16 -0.54
C ILE A 390 -10.57 -1.23 0.25
N ALA A 391 -11.63 -0.58 -0.25
CA ALA A 391 -12.97 -0.68 0.35
C ALA A 391 -13.50 -2.13 0.31
N GLY A 392 -13.27 -2.86 -0.79
CA GLY A 392 -13.63 -4.27 -0.91
C GLY A 392 -12.91 -5.16 0.11
N VAL A 393 -11.60 -4.96 0.31
CA VAL A 393 -10.81 -5.67 1.33
C VAL A 393 -11.29 -5.32 2.74
N ALA A 394 -11.63 -4.04 3.00
CA ALA A 394 -12.25 -3.63 4.25
C ALA A 394 -13.55 -4.41 4.50
N MET A 395 -14.44 -4.48 3.51
CA MET A 395 -15.70 -5.23 3.63
C MET A 395 -15.48 -6.75 3.79
N SER A 396 -14.43 -7.31 3.18
CA SER A 396 -14.11 -8.74 3.34
C SER A 396 -13.80 -9.12 4.79
N ASN A 397 -13.23 -8.20 5.58
CA ASN A 397 -12.98 -8.41 7.01
C ASN A 397 -14.26 -8.57 7.84
N LEU A 398 -15.42 -8.12 7.34
CA LEU A 398 -16.71 -8.34 8.01
C LEU A 398 -17.05 -9.83 8.12
N GLN A 399 -16.53 -10.67 7.21
CA GLN A 399 -16.73 -12.12 7.24
C GLN A 399 -16.08 -12.79 8.46
N LEU A 400 -15.18 -12.09 9.16
CA LEU A 400 -14.53 -12.57 10.38
C LEU A 400 -15.36 -12.25 11.64
N ILE A 401 -16.40 -11.42 11.53
CA ILE A 401 -17.14 -10.89 12.66
C ILE A 401 -18.50 -11.57 12.76
N ASP A 402 -18.96 -11.89 13.96
CA ASP A 402 -20.35 -12.29 14.17
C ASP A 402 -21.26 -11.05 14.08
N LEU A 403 -21.86 -10.86 12.90
CA LEU A 403 -22.75 -9.73 12.60
C LEU A 403 -24.17 -9.91 13.14
N ASN A 404 -24.52 -11.07 13.74
CA ASN A 404 -25.81 -11.26 14.40
C ASN A 404 -25.89 -10.51 15.73
N LEU A 405 -24.74 -10.17 16.32
CA LEU A 405 -24.68 -9.38 17.53
C LEU A 405 -24.90 -7.90 17.23
N THR A 406 -26.02 -7.35 17.73
CA THR A 406 -26.31 -5.91 17.67
C THR A 406 -25.15 -5.07 18.19
N ARG A 407 -24.43 -5.55 19.23
CA ARG A 407 -23.19 -4.93 19.74
C ARG A 407 -22.20 -4.63 18.61
N ASN A 408 -21.81 -5.65 17.85
CA ASN A 408 -20.78 -5.53 16.81
C ASN A 408 -21.25 -4.59 15.69
N LEU A 409 -22.51 -4.76 15.26
CA LEU A 409 -23.11 -3.92 14.23
C LEU A 409 -23.16 -2.44 14.65
N SER A 410 -23.58 -2.16 15.89
CA SER A 410 -23.63 -0.81 16.45
C SER A 410 -22.26 -0.17 16.57
N ILE A 411 -21.22 -0.92 16.98
CA ILE A 411 -19.86 -0.39 17.09
C ILE A 411 -19.31 -0.01 15.71
N ILE A 412 -19.45 -0.89 14.72
CA ILE A 412 -18.98 -0.62 13.35
C ILE A 412 -19.70 0.61 12.79
N GLY A 413 -21.04 0.64 12.85
CA GLY A 413 -21.85 1.74 12.34
C GLY A 413 -21.54 3.08 13.02
N LEU A 414 -21.48 3.10 14.35
CA LEU A 414 -21.18 4.31 15.11
C LEU A 414 -19.77 4.83 14.79
N SER A 415 -18.79 3.94 14.63
CA SER A 415 -17.41 4.31 14.34
C SER A 415 -17.26 4.94 12.95
N VAL A 416 -17.93 4.39 11.94
CA VAL A 416 -17.96 4.99 10.59
C VAL A 416 -18.62 6.37 10.61
N ILE A 417 -19.78 6.50 11.27
CA ILE A 417 -20.49 7.79 11.33
C ILE A 417 -19.69 8.82 12.11
N MET A 418 -19.16 8.49 13.30
CA MET A 418 -18.34 9.41 14.09
C MET A 418 -17.05 9.81 13.37
N GLY A 419 -16.43 8.88 12.67
CA GLY A 419 -15.25 9.15 11.83
C GLY A 419 -15.51 10.05 10.64
N LEU A 420 -16.77 10.31 10.27
CA LEU A 420 -17.15 11.33 9.28
C LEU A 420 -17.61 12.62 9.93
N VAL A 421 -18.50 12.53 10.93
CA VAL A 421 -19.15 13.67 11.58
C VAL A 421 -18.15 14.55 12.31
N VAL A 422 -17.22 13.96 13.07
CA VAL A 422 -16.24 14.74 13.85
C VAL A 422 -15.31 15.53 12.93
N PRO A 423 -14.61 14.93 11.95
CA PRO A 423 -13.80 15.71 11.00
C PRO A 423 -14.58 16.80 10.29
N PHE A 424 -15.80 16.51 9.81
CA PHE A 424 -16.63 17.50 9.13
C PHE A 424 -17.03 18.67 10.05
N HIS A 425 -17.28 18.37 11.33
CA HIS A 425 -17.52 19.40 12.33
C HIS A 425 -16.28 20.27 12.57
N ILE A 426 -15.10 19.66 12.71
CA ILE A 426 -13.83 20.38 12.92
C ILE A 426 -13.46 21.25 11.73
N GLU A 427 -13.67 20.77 10.50
CA GLU A 427 -13.47 21.55 9.28
C GLU A 427 -14.35 22.81 9.26
N ARG A 428 -15.59 22.72 9.76
CA ARG A 428 -16.53 23.85 9.81
C ARG A 428 -16.35 24.73 11.04
N SER A 429 -15.89 24.17 12.14
CA SER A 429 -15.84 24.80 13.46
C SER A 429 -14.61 24.28 14.22
N PRO A 430 -13.41 24.82 13.92
CA PRO A 430 -12.18 24.36 14.53
C PRO A 430 -12.15 24.69 16.03
N PHE A 431 -11.53 23.82 16.82
CA PHE A 431 -11.23 24.07 18.23
C PHE A 431 -10.33 25.29 18.38
N ARG A 432 -10.69 26.14 19.34
CA ARG A 432 -9.96 27.35 19.72
C ARG A 432 -9.85 27.42 21.23
N THR A 433 -8.73 26.95 21.77
CA THR A 433 -8.39 26.98 23.20
C THR A 433 -7.60 28.23 23.57
N GLY A 434 -7.12 29.00 22.58
CA GLY A 434 -6.32 30.21 22.78
C GLY A 434 -4.81 29.94 22.76
N HIS A 435 -4.38 28.68 22.63
CA HIS A 435 -2.99 28.31 22.40
C HIS A 435 -2.83 27.80 20.96
N PRO A 436 -2.18 28.57 20.06
CA PRO A 436 -2.20 28.29 18.62
C PRO A 436 -1.60 26.93 18.26
N ASP A 437 -0.53 26.51 18.93
CA ASP A 437 0.10 25.22 18.66
C ASP A 437 -0.79 24.04 19.03
N TRP A 438 -1.50 24.11 20.16
CA TRP A 438 -2.41 23.06 20.60
C TRP A 438 -3.65 23.00 19.72
N ASP A 439 -4.19 24.17 19.35
CA ASP A 439 -5.32 24.26 18.43
C ASP A 439 -4.96 23.63 17.09
N GLN A 440 -3.77 23.91 16.55
CA GLN A 440 -3.31 23.31 15.31
C GLN A 440 -3.23 21.78 15.41
N ILE A 441 -2.61 21.26 16.48
CA ILE A 441 -2.43 19.81 16.66
C ILE A 441 -3.78 19.10 16.79
N VAL A 442 -4.66 19.60 17.67
CA VAL A 442 -5.96 18.97 17.92
C VAL A 442 -6.84 19.01 16.69
N ASN A 443 -6.90 20.16 16.00
CA ASN A 443 -7.68 20.27 14.77
C ASN A 443 -7.15 19.33 13.69
N MET A 444 -5.82 19.25 13.51
CA MET A 444 -5.22 18.38 12.51
C MET A 444 -5.50 16.89 12.79
N LEU A 445 -5.36 16.45 14.04
CA LEU A 445 -5.65 15.06 14.42
C LEU A 445 -7.13 14.70 14.25
N LEU A 446 -8.03 15.59 14.66
CA LEU A 446 -9.47 15.35 14.59
C LEU A 446 -10.04 15.50 13.17
N SER A 447 -9.33 16.15 12.25
CA SER A 447 -9.67 16.17 10.81
C SER A 447 -9.32 14.85 10.10
N ILE A 448 -8.51 13.97 10.70
CA ILE A 448 -8.17 12.68 10.08
C ILE A 448 -9.29 11.66 10.33
N LYS A 449 -10.18 11.50 9.34
CA LYS A 449 -11.31 10.55 9.36
C LYS A 449 -10.94 9.15 9.85
N MET A 450 -9.88 8.59 9.26
CA MET A 450 -9.37 7.25 9.59
C MET A 450 -8.97 7.12 11.07
N LEU A 451 -8.29 8.14 11.63
CA LEU A 451 -7.83 8.15 13.01
C LEU A 451 -9.02 8.21 13.97
N VAL A 452 -9.96 9.13 13.73
CA VAL A 452 -11.12 9.32 14.60
C VAL A 452 -11.99 8.07 14.66
N GLY A 453 -12.38 7.53 13.50
CA GLY A 453 -13.22 6.33 13.50
C GLY A 453 -12.50 5.09 13.99
N GLY A 454 -11.19 4.96 13.69
CA GLY A 454 -10.36 3.89 14.25
C GLY A 454 -10.27 3.96 15.78
N ALA A 455 -10.09 5.15 16.35
CA ALA A 455 -10.06 5.35 17.80
C ALA A 455 -11.41 5.04 18.44
N VAL A 456 -12.52 5.51 17.87
CA VAL A 456 -13.88 5.20 18.35
C VAL A 456 -14.12 3.70 18.31
N ALA A 457 -13.80 3.03 17.19
CA ALA A 457 -13.99 1.59 17.07
C ALA A 457 -13.13 0.80 18.06
N LEU A 458 -11.88 1.20 18.26
CA LEU A 458 -10.96 0.57 19.19
C LEU A 458 -11.46 0.70 20.63
N ILE A 459 -11.86 1.90 21.04
CA ILE A 459 -12.36 2.17 22.40
C ILE A 459 -13.63 1.36 22.64
N LEU A 460 -14.61 1.44 21.74
CA LEU A 460 -15.89 0.76 21.93
C LEU A 460 -15.76 -0.76 21.90
N ASP A 461 -14.96 -1.32 20.98
CA ASP A 461 -14.80 -2.77 20.89
C ASP A 461 -14.10 -3.37 22.13
N ASN A 462 -13.28 -2.59 22.83
CA ASN A 462 -12.61 -3.06 24.05
C ASN A 462 -13.35 -2.71 25.35
N THR A 463 -14.28 -1.75 25.34
CA THR A 463 -15.01 -1.31 26.55
C THR A 463 -16.43 -1.86 26.63
N VAL A 464 -17.11 -2.07 25.50
CA VAL A 464 -18.50 -2.55 25.48
C VAL A 464 -18.54 -4.06 25.70
N PRO A 465 -19.20 -4.57 26.76
CA PRO A 465 -19.32 -6.00 27.01
C PRO A 465 -20.32 -6.67 26.03
N GLY A 466 -20.38 -7.99 26.04
CA GLY A 466 -21.42 -8.75 25.29
C GLY A 466 -20.96 -9.41 23.99
N ALA A 467 -19.65 -9.57 23.77
CA ALA A 467 -19.11 -10.47 22.75
C ALA A 467 -17.83 -11.15 23.24
N THR A 468 -17.67 -12.42 22.86
CA THR A 468 -16.42 -13.18 23.05
C THR A 468 -15.37 -12.74 22.02
N ALA A 469 -14.10 -13.09 22.25
CA ALA A 469 -13.01 -12.80 21.31
C ALA A 469 -13.30 -13.36 19.89
N ARG A 470 -13.79 -14.61 19.80
CA ARG A 470 -14.19 -15.23 18.54
C ARG A 470 -15.28 -14.46 17.81
N GLN A 471 -16.31 -14.02 18.53
CA GLN A 471 -17.41 -13.23 17.94
C GLN A 471 -16.95 -11.85 17.45
N ARG A 472 -15.85 -11.32 18.00
CA ARG A 472 -15.20 -10.10 17.51
C ARG A 472 -14.32 -10.33 16.29
N GLY A 473 -14.11 -11.59 15.90
CA GLY A 473 -13.17 -11.99 14.85
C GLY A 473 -11.71 -12.07 15.29
N LEU A 474 -11.47 -12.11 16.61
CA LEU A 474 -10.14 -12.36 17.17
C LEU A 474 -9.99 -13.87 17.37
N HIS A 475 -9.00 -14.48 16.70
CA HIS A 475 -8.63 -15.88 16.92
C HIS A 475 -7.46 -15.95 17.91
N PRO A 476 -7.68 -16.45 19.15
CA PRO A 476 -6.60 -16.61 20.11
C PRO A 476 -5.60 -17.66 19.61
N LEU A 477 -4.30 -17.35 19.67
CA LEU A 477 -3.22 -18.29 19.35
C LEU A 477 -3.28 -19.57 20.20
N ASP A 478 -3.87 -19.49 21.39
CA ASP A 478 -3.96 -20.59 22.37
C ASP A 478 -5.13 -21.55 22.09
N GLU A 479 -6.01 -21.21 21.14
CA GLU A 479 -7.23 -21.97 20.82
C GLU A 479 -7.20 -22.66 19.45
N MET A 480 -6.08 -22.61 18.72
CA MET A 480 -5.87 -23.52 17.61
C MET A 480 -5.70 -24.93 18.17
N ASP A 481 -6.52 -25.88 17.72
CA ASP A 481 -6.36 -27.27 18.12
C ASP A 481 -4.95 -27.74 17.72
N LYS A 482 -4.32 -28.53 18.59
CA LYS A 482 -2.97 -29.05 18.32
C LYS A 482 -2.89 -29.79 16.97
N SER A 483 -4.00 -30.40 16.53
CA SER A 483 -4.12 -31.00 15.20
C SER A 483 -3.88 -30.01 14.07
N ASP A 484 -4.43 -28.80 14.15
CA ASP A 484 -4.30 -27.77 13.12
C ASP A 484 -2.89 -27.17 13.06
N ILE A 485 -2.16 -27.24 14.18
CA ILE A 485 -0.76 -26.82 14.27
C ILE A 485 0.17 -27.94 13.77
N ASP A 486 -0.15 -29.20 14.07
CA ASP A 486 0.63 -30.37 13.64
C ASP A 486 0.44 -30.69 12.14
N GLU A 487 -0.66 -30.23 11.51
CA GLU A 487 -0.89 -30.29 10.05
C GLU A 487 -0.10 -29.23 9.25
N LEU A 488 0.45 -28.20 9.91
CA LEU A 488 1.29 -27.20 9.23
C LEU A 488 2.71 -27.75 9.02
N ASP A 489 3.04 -28.11 7.77
CA ASP A 489 4.35 -28.65 7.37
C ASP A 489 5.56 -27.73 7.72
N ASP A 490 5.38 -26.41 7.83
CA ASP A 490 6.45 -25.43 8.16
C ASP A 490 5.87 -24.13 8.80
N ASP A 491 6.58 -23.53 9.76
CA ASP A 491 6.23 -22.22 10.35
C ASP A 491 6.71 -21.10 9.42
N GLY A 492 5.80 -20.56 8.60
CA GLY A 492 6.11 -19.51 7.63
C GLY A 492 6.79 -18.26 8.22
N TYR A 493 6.64 -18.03 9.53
CA TYR A 493 7.22 -16.88 10.24
C TYR A 493 8.65 -17.10 10.72
N ALA A 494 9.14 -18.35 10.81
CA ALA A 494 10.40 -18.71 11.46
C ALA A 494 11.61 -18.60 10.53
N PHE A 495 12.65 -17.87 10.96
CA PHE A 495 13.88 -17.70 10.16
C PHE A 495 14.53 -19.04 9.75
N PRO A 496 15.36 -19.05 8.68
CA PRO A 496 16.15 -20.23 8.35
C PRO A 496 16.97 -20.69 9.57
N GLU A 497 17.10 -21.99 9.74
CA GLU A 497 17.69 -22.61 10.93
C GLU A 497 19.08 -22.05 11.29
N TYR A 498 19.90 -21.76 10.28
CA TYR A 498 21.21 -21.13 10.48
C TYR A 498 21.12 -19.73 11.11
N ILE A 499 20.17 -18.89 10.65
CA ILE A 499 19.93 -17.55 11.19
C ILE A 499 19.36 -17.67 12.61
N ASN A 500 18.42 -18.59 12.84
CA ASN A 500 17.89 -18.86 14.17
C ASN A 500 18.99 -19.29 15.16
N ARG A 501 19.92 -20.16 14.76
CA ARG A 501 21.07 -20.55 15.60
C ARG A 501 21.98 -19.37 15.92
N LEU A 502 22.26 -18.52 14.94
CA LEU A 502 23.05 -17.30 15.14
C LEU A 502 22.36 -16.34 16.11
N LEU A 503 21.07 -16.06 15.91
CA LEU A 503 20.29 -15.19 16.79
C LEU A 503 20.20 -15.77 18.21
N ARG A 504 20.06 -17.09 18.33
CA ARG A 504 20.06 -17.78 19.63
C ARG A 504 21.42 -17.77 20.32
N SER A 505 22.53 -17.70 19.58
CA SER A 505 23.87 -17.61 20.17
C SER A 505 24.14 -16.29 20.91
N MET A 506 23.36 -15.24 20.63
CA MET A 506 23.51 -13.92 21.23
C MET A 506 22.41 -13.66 22.27
N PRO A 507 22.69 -13.71 23.58
CA PRO A 507 21.66 -13.63 24.62
C PRO A 507 20.94 -12.27 24.68
N PHE A 508 21.61 -11.17 24.32
CA PHE A 508 20.99 -9.83 24.31
C PHE A 508 19.92 -9.68 23.20
N LEU A 509 20.07 -10.38 22.07
CA LEU A 509 19.09 -10.34 20.97
C LEU A 509 17.79 -11.05 21.33
N GLN A 510 17.84 -12.02 22.25
CA GLN A 510 16.64 -12.76 22.69
C GLN A 510 15.70 -11.93 23.56
N LEU A 511 16.20 -10.82 24.14
CA LEU A 511 15.38 -9.87 24.89
C LEU A 511 14.52 -8.99 23.96
N LEU A 512 14.86 -8.93 22.66
CA LEU A 512 14.18 -8.06 21.71
C LEU A 512 12.82 -8.65 21.30
N PRO A 513 11.72 -7.89 21.45
CA PRO A 513 10.35 -8.41 21.29
C PRO A 513 9.95 -8.71 19.85
N PHE A 514 10.78 -8.38 18.86
CA PHE A 514 10.57 -8.68 17.43
C PHE A 514 11.33 -9.93 16.95
N LEU A 515 12.24 -10.48 17.77
CA LEU A 515 12.96 -11.72 17.46
C LEU A 515 12.23 -12.94 18.05
N PRO A 516 12.34 -14.12 17.44
CA PRO A 516 11.71 -15.33 17.97
C PRO A 516 12.26 -15.66 19.35
N SER A 517 11.37 -15.80 20.35
CA SER A 517 11.70 -16.27 21.70
C SER A 517 12.13 -17.75 21.66
N GLN A 518 12.93 -18.20 22.64
CA GLN A 518 13.41 -19.58 22.79
C GLN A 518 12.28 -20.64 22.77
N TYR A 519 11.04 -20.24 23.04
CA TYR A 519 9.86 -21.11 23.00
C TYR A 519 9.23 -21.12 21.60
N GLY A 520 9.85 -21.85 20.66
CA GLY A 520 9.07 -22.54 19.63
C GLY A 520 8.33 -23.71 20.28
N PRO A 521 7.18 -24.17 19.73
CA PRO A 521 6.55 -25.39 20.23
C PRO A 521 7.61 -26.50 20.28
N LYS A 522 7.65 -27.24 21.40
CA LYS A 522 8.52 -28.41 21.52
C LYS A 522 8.18 -29.32 20.34
N ILE A 523 9.06 -29.40 19.36
CA ILE A 523 9.04 -30.48 18.37
C ILE A 523 9.22 -31.75 19.19
N LEU A 524 8.13 -32.46 19.44
CA LEU A 524 8.23 -33.79 19.99
C LEU A 524 8.98 -34.63 18.95
N PRO A 525 9.96 -35.44 19.37
CA PRO A 525 10.73 -36.26 18.44
C PRO A 525 9.76 -37.13 17.64
N ALA A 526 9.92 -37.12 16.32
CA ALA A 526 9.09 -37.86 15.38
C ALA A 526 8.95 -39.31 15.84
N THR A 527 7.77 -39.66 16.37
CA THR A 527 7.38 -41.05 16.50
C THR A 527 7.17 -41.57 15.09
N SER A 528 8.04 -42.51 14.70
CA SER A 528 7.94 -43.26 13.45
C SER A 528 6.54 -43.88 13.36
N THR A 529 5.67 -43.33 12.53
CA THR A 529 4.36 -43.91 12.28
C THR A 529 4.30 -44.29 10.81
N LYS A 530 4.07 -45.60 10.62
CA LYS A 530 4.14 -46.37 9.38
C LYS A 530 3.35 -45.72 8.23
N MET A 531 3.89 -45.87 7.02
CA MET A 531 3.13 -45.79 5.78
C MET A 531 1.88 -46.68 5.87
N THR A 532 0.71 -46.05 5.81
CA THR A 532 -0.53 -46.70 5.37
C THR A 532 -0.99 -45.99 4.12
N THR A 533 -0.77 -46.66 2.99
CA THR A 533 -1.47 -46.46 1.72
C THR A 533 -2.97 -46.52 1.94
N ILE A 534 -3.72 -45.50 1.53
CA ILE A 534 -5.15 -45.61 1.28
C ILE A 534 -5.44 -45.09 -0.12
N SER A 535 -6.06 -46.00 -0.86
CA SER A 535 -6.54 -45.97 -2.24
C SER A 535 -7.65 -44.97 -2.49
N GLU A 536 -7.75 -44.58 -3.76
CA GLU A 536 -8.88 -43.97 -4.48
C GLU A 536 -10.27 -44.30 -3.90
N VAL A 537 -11.10 -43.27 -3.72
CA VAL A 537 -12.48 -43.15 -4.26
C VAL A 537 -12.77 -41.67 -4.51
#